data_AF-A0A953X2B5-F1
#
_entry.id   AF-A0A953X2B5-F1
#
_cell.length_a   1.000
_cell.length_b   1.000
_cell.length_c   1.000
_cell.angle_alpha   90.00
_cell.angle_beta   90.00
_cell.angle_gamma   90.00
#
_symmetry.space_group_name_H-M   'P 1'
#
loop_
_entity.id
_entity.type
_entity.pdbx_description
1 polymer ?
#
loop_
_entity_poly.entity_id
_entity_poly.type
_entity_poly.pdbx_seq_one_letter_code
_entity_poly.pdbx_strand_id
1 'polypeptide(L)'
;LMLGEAAAEGRGKPLSDLQAGPYDGRDAARPPGAIGFSVRRMGGVIGEHSVSFGSDSEIVTLTHTSLDRSLFAEGALKAAAWALNQPPGLYSMDDVLGLSGN
;
A
#
# COMPACT_ATOMS: atom_id res chain seq x y z
N LEU A 1 4.62 -3.28 2.79
CA LEU A 1 3.59 -4.31 3.05
C LEU A 1 2.19 -3.72 3.18
N MET A 2 2.02 -2.54 3.78
CA MET A 2 0.73 -1.83 3.95
C MET A 2 -0.27 -1.94 2.77
N LEU A 3 0.16 -1.68 1.53
CA LEU A 3 -0.73 -1.75 0.35
C LEU A 3 -1.29 -3.17 0.11
N GLY A 4 -0.50 -4.20 0.42
CA GLY A 4 -0.97 -5.58 0.36
C GLY A 4 -1.99 -5.89 1.45
N GLU A 5 -1.79 -5.33 2.65
CA GLU A 5 -2.75 -5.48 3.75
C GLU A 5 -4.09 -4.84 3.40
N ALA A 6 -4.08 -3.60 2.90
CA ALA A 6 -5.30 -2.92 2.46
C ALA A 6 -6.03 -3.68 1.33
N ALA A 7 -5.28 -4.26 0.39
CA ALA A 7 -5.86 -5.10 -0.66
C ALA A 7 -6.47 -6.40 -0.11
N ALA A 8 -5.85 -7.00 0.91
CA ALA A 8 -6.35 -8.21 1.57
C ALA A 8 -7.59 -7.92 2.43
N GLU A 9 -7.58 -6.82 3.17
CA GLU A 9 -8.72 -6.30 3.93
C GLU A 9 -9.92 -6.04 3.01
N GLY A 10 -9.71 -5.38 1.86
CA GLY A 10 -10.75 -5.21 0.84
C GLY A 10 -11.27 -6.52 0.24
N ARG A 11 -10.55 -7.63 0.42
CA ARG A 11 -10.96 -9.01 0.04
C ARG A 11 -11.51 -9.81 1.23
N GLY A 12 -11.59 -9.23 2.42
CA GLY A 12 -12.13 -9.86 3.63
C GLY A 12 -11.30 -11.03 4.18
N LYS A 13 -9.99 -11.06 3.91
CA LYS A 13 -9.08 -12.12 4.37
C LYS A 13 -7.76 -11.51 4.84
N PRO A 14 -7.07 -12.14 5.81
CA PRO A 14 -5.76 -11.66 6.23
C PRO A 14 -4.74 -11.83 5.09
N LEU A 15 -3.77 -10.93 5.01
CA LEU A 15 -2.73 -11.00 3.98
C LEU A 15 -1.95 -12.31 4.02
N SER A 16 -1.76 -12.90 5.21
CA SER A 16 -1.09 -14.21 5.39
C SER A 16 -1.70 -15.33 4.56
N ASP A 17 -3.00 -15.27 4.28
CA ASP A 17 -3.72 -16.32 3.55
C ASP A 17 -3.71 -16.08 2.03
N LEU A 18 -3.45 -14.84 1.62
CA LEU A 18 -3.50 -14.42 0.23
C LEU A 18 -2.12 -14.20 -0.38
N GLN A 19 -1.08 -13.96 0.44
CA GLN A 19 0.25 -13.64 -0.05
C GLN A 19 0.87 -14.84 -0.78
N ALA A 20 1.29 -14.63 -2.03
CA ALA A 20 2.13 -15.58 -2.77
C ALA A 20 3.62 -15.24 -2.61
N GLY A 21 4.45 -16.29 -2.71
CA GLY A 21 5.90 -16.14 -2.78
C GLY A 21 6.36 -15.42 -4.07
N PRO A 22 7.60 -14.89 -4.09
CA PRO A 22 8.12 -14.14 -5.23
C PRO A 22 8.42 -15.02 -6.46
N TYR A 23 8.58 -16.33 -6.26
CA TYR A 23 8.78 -17.32 -7.30
C TYR A 23 8.18 -18.65 -6.86
N ASP A 24 7.29 -19.20 -7.66
CA ASP A 24 6.55 -20.45 -7.43
C ASP A 24 6.99 -21.58 -8.37
N GLY A 25 7.93 -21.31 -9.29
CA GLY A 25 8.45 -22.28 -10.26
C GLY A 25 8.23 -21.83 -11.70
N ARG A 26 8.84 -22.52 -12.66
CA ARG A 26 8.74 -22.18 -14.09
C ARG A 26 7.33 -22.35 -14.64
N ASP A 27 6.67 -23.43 -14.22
CA ASP A 27 5.38 -23.87 -14.75
C ASP A 27 4.24 -23.70 -13.73
N ALA A 28 4.48 -22.92 -12.67
CA ALA A 28 3.50 -22.67 -11.64
C ALA A 28 2.41 -21.72 -12.16
N ALA A 29 1.16 -22.17 -12.08
CA ALA A 29 0.01 -21.34 -12.40
C ALA A 29 -0.31 -20.43 -11.20
N ARG A 30 -0.64 -19.16 -11.46
CA ARG A 30 -1.02 -18.21 -10.42
C ARG A 30 -2.27 -18.71 -9.68
N PRO A 31 -2.23 -18.92 -8.35
CA PRO A 31 -3.42 -19.29 -7.59
C PRO A 31 -4.48 -18.17 -7.63
N PRO A 32 -5.76 -18.48 -7.91
CA PRO A 32 -6.83 -17.50 -7.88
C PRO A 32 -6.92 -16.79 -6.52
N GLY A 33 -7.01 -15.47 -6.55
CA GLY A 33 -7.10 -14.64 -5.34
C GLY A 33 -5.77 -14.32 -4.66
N ALA A 34 -4.65 -14.90 -5.09
CA ALA A 34 -3.35 -14.62 -4.49
C ALA A 34 -2.83 -13.21 -4.82
N ILE A 35 -2.17 -12.59 -3.83
CA ILE A 35 -1.51 -11.29 -3.91
C ILE A 35 -0.01 -11.52 -4.07
N GLY A 36 0.50 -11.20 -5.26
CA GLY A 36 1.92 -11.31 -5.60
C GLY A 36 2.68 -10.03 -5.24
N PHE A 37 3.95 -10.19 -4.85
CA PHE A 37 4.87 -9.09 -4.60
C PHE A 37 6.08 -9.20 -5.52
N SER A 38 6.38 -8.12 -6.23
CA SER A 38 7.61 -7.96 -6.99
C SER A 38 8.36 -6.74 -6.44
N VAL A 39 9.65 -6.90 -6.19
CA VAL A 39 10.48 -5.86 -5.59
C VAL A 39 11.67 -5.60 -6.49
N ARG A 40 11.78 -4.35 -6.97
CA ARG A 40 12.93 -3.88 -7.73
C ARG A 40 13.83 -3.02 -6.83
N ARG A 41 15.14 -3.14 -7.02
CA ARG A 41 16.15 -2.26 -6.41
C ARG A 41 16.85 -1.50 -7.53
N MET A 42 16.86 -0.17 -7.42
CA MET A 42 17.41 0.72 -8.44
C MET A 42 18.03 1.94 -7.74
N GLY A 43 19.23 2.32 -8.16
CA GLY A 43 19.93 3.49 -7.61
C GLY A 43 19.15 4.78 -7.87
N GLY A 44 19.19 5.72 -6.91
CA GLY A 44 18.55 7.03 -7.03
C GLY A 44 17.02 7.06 -6.81
N VAL A 45 16.34 5.91 -6.88
CA VAL A 45 14.89 5.85 -6.61
C VAL A 45 14.66 5.85 -5.10
N ILE A 46 13.93 6.87 -4.62
CA ILE A 46 13.56 6.98 -3.20
C ILE A 46 12.51 5.92 -2.82
N GLY A 47 11.47 5.79 -3.62
CA GLY A 47 10.43 4.78 -3.46
C GLY A 47 9.37 4.88 -4.54
N GLU A 48 9.04 3.75 -5.16
CA GLU A 48 7.92 3.59 -6.07
C GLU A 48 7.12 2.36 -5.64
N HIS A 49 5.81 2.51 -5.55
CA HIS A 49 4.90 1.43 -5.22
C HIS A 49 3.74 1.42 -6.20
N SER A 50 3.50 0.29 -6.83
CA SER A 50 2.39 0.08 -7.76
C SER A 50 1.56 -1.11 -7.33
N VAL A 51 0.24 -0.96 -7.40
CA VAL A 51 -0.73 -2.04 -7.22
C VAL A 51 -1.54 -2.15 -8.51
N SER A 52 -1.48 -3.32 -9.14
CA SER A 52 -2.21 -3.59 -10.38
C SER A 52 -3.30 -4.62 -10.14
N PHE A 53 -4.50 -4.33 -10.61
CA PHE A 53 -5.66 -5.21 -10.66
C PHE A 53 -5.94 -5.54 -12.11
N GLY A 54 -5.76 -6.81 -12.50
CA GLY A 54 -5.97 -7.27 -13.87
C GLY A 54 -7.11 -8.27 -13.99
N SER A 55 -7.83 -8.18 -15.11
CA SER A 55 -8.77 -9.17 -15.62
C SER A 55 -8.36 -9.59 -17.04
N ASP A 56 -9.16 -10.44 -17.70
CA ASP A 56 -8.92 -10.82 -19.09
C ASP A 56 -9.10 -9.66 -20.08
N SER A 57 -9.74 -8.55 -19.66
CA SER A 57 -10.12 -7.43 -20.54
C SER A 57 -9.47 -6.11 -20.17
N GLU A 58 -9.04 -5.91 -18.92
CA GLU A 58 -8.48 -4.63 -18.48
C GLU A 58 -7.50 -4.76 -17.31
N ILE A 59 -6.73 -3.69 -17.12
CA ILE A 59 -5.83 -3.53 -15.99
C ILE A 59 -6.00 -2.12 -15.41
N VAL A 60 -6.28 -2.04 -14.11
CA VAL A 60 -6.25 -0.81 -13.32
C VAL A 60 -4.99 -0.81 -12.48
N THR A 61 -4.21 0.27 -12.52
CA THR A 61 -3.00 0.40 -11.72
C THR A 61 -3.00 1.69 -10.90
N LEU A 62 -2.72 1.56 -9.60
CA LEU A 62 -2.52 2.67 -8.68
C LEU A 62 -1.03 2.76 -8.35
N THR A 63 -0.40 3.90 -8.62
CA THR A 63 1.04 4.11 -8.42
C THR A 63 1.30 5.32 -7.56
N HIS A 64 2.19 5.16 -6.57
CA HIS A 64 2.78 6.25 -5.80
C HIS A 64 4.30 6.26 -6.02
N THR A 65 4.81 7.38 -6.51
CA THR A 65 6.24 7.62 -6.71
C THR A 65 6.68 8.79 -5.84
N SER A 66 7.63 8.56 -4.95
CA SER A 66 8.23 9.59 -4.11
C SER A 66 9.45 10.18 -4.82
N LEU A 67 9.41 11.49 -5.05
CA LEU A 67 10.52 12.23 -5.69
C LEU A 67 11.57 12.69 -4.68
N ASP A 68 11.15 13.00 -3.45
CA ASP A 68 12.00 13.44 -2.35
C ASP A 68 11.48 12.87 -1.02
N ARG A 69 12.38 12.72 -0.04
CA ARG A 69 12.02 12.30 1.33
C ARG A 69 11.37 13.42 2.15
N SER A 70 11.49 14.69 1.74
CA SER A 70 10.86 15.84 2.39
C SER A 70 9.34 15.67 2.50
N LEU A 71 8.72 14.98 1.53
CA LEU A 71 7.29 14.64 1.54
C LEU A 71 6.84 13.99 2.86
N PHE A 72 7.65 13.08 3.42
CA PHE A 72 7.31 12.39 4.66
C PHE A 72 7.40 13.34 5.86
N ALA A 73 8.36 14.26 5.86
CA ALA A 73 8.50 15.29 6.89
C ALA A 73 7.34 16.30 6.82
N GLU A 74 6.92 16.70 5.62
CA GLU A 74 5.75 17.55 5.42
C GLU A 74 4.46 16.88 5.93
N GLY A 75 4.29 15.58 5.66
CA GLY A 75 3.19 14.79 6.21
C GLY A 75 3.20 14.75 7.74
N ALA A 76 4.36 14.54 8.35
CA ALA A 76 4.51 14.55 9.81
C ALA A 76 4.20 15.93 10.42
N LEU A 77 4.62 17.02 9.78
CA LEU A 77 4.30 18.40 10.21
C LEU A 77 2.80 18.68 10.11
N LYS A 78 2.14 18.23 9.03
CA LYS A 78 0.68 18.33 8.89
C LYS A 78 -0.04 17.54 9.99
N ALA A 79 0.39 16.31 10.25
CA ALA A 79 -0.17 15.49 11.32
C ALA A 79 0.01 16.14 12.70
N ALA A 80 1.18 16.73 12.98
CA ALA A 80 1.44 17.45 14.21
C ALA A 80 0.52 18.67 14.37
N ALA A 81 0.37 19.49 13.32
CA ALA A 81 -0.53 20.64 13.34
C ALA A 81 -2.00 20.23 13.53
N TRP A 82 -2.43 19.14 12.90
CA TRP A 82 -3.77 18.57 13.08
C TRP A 82 -3.98 18.06 14.52
N ALA A 83 -3.00 17.37 15.09
CA ALA A 83 -3.06 16.76 16.43
C ALA A 83 -3.22 17.78 17.57
N LEU A 84 -2.76 19.03 17.38
CA LEU A 84 -2.91 20.10 18.38
C LEU A 84 -4.38 20.37 18.78
N ASN A 85 -5.33 20.01 17.91
CA ASN A 85 -6.76 20.22 18.13
C ASN A 85 -7.53 18.93 18.46
N GLN A 86 -6.83 17.82 18.71
CA GLN A 86 -7.46 16.52 18.97
C GLN A 86 -7.41 16.15 20.45
N PRO A 87 -8.40 15.41 20.98
CA PRO A 87 -8.29 14.81 22.30
C PRO A 87 -7.16 13.76 22.36
N PRO A 88 -6.73 13.32 23.56
CA PRO A 88 -5.78 12.23 23.68
C PRO A 88 -6.30 10.94 23.03
N GLY A 89 -5.49 10.32 22.19
CA GLY A 89 -5.84 9.10 21.47
C GLY A 89 -4.69 8.59 20.60
N LEU A 90 -4.89 7.41 20.00
CA LEU A 90 -4.01 6.89 18.96
C LEU A 90 -4.67 7.15 17.62
N TYR A 91 -3.98 7.90 16.75
CA TYR A 91 -4.47 8.32 15.45
C TYR A 91 -3.58 7.80 14.32
N SER A 92 -4.17 7.65 13.15
CA SER A 92 -3.47 7.30 11.91
C SER A 92 -3.45 8.48 10.94
N MET A 93 -2.79 8.30 9.78
CA MET A 93 -2.87 9.29 8.70
C MET A 93 -4.25 9.34 8.06
N ASP A 94 -5.09 8.31 8.18
CA ASP A 94 -6.47 8.35 7.69
C ASP A 94 -7.28 9.38 8.47
N ASP A 95 -7.04 9.52 9.78
CA ASP A 95 -7.68 10.54 10.61
C ASP A 95 -7.25 11.94 10.20
N VAL A 96 -5.94 12.13 9.98
CA VAL A 96 -5.36 13.41 9.54
C VAL A 96 -5.90 13.82 8.17
N LEU A 97 -6.15 12.85 7.28
CA LEU A 97 -6.64 13.07 5.93
C LEU A 97 -8.17 13.07 5.82
N GLY A 98 -8.89 12.77 6.91
CA GLY A 98 -10.35 12.70 6.92
C GLY A 98 -10.93 11.50 6.17
N LEU A 99 -10.21 10.39 6.12
CA LEU A 99 -10.59 9.15 5.43
C LEU A 99 -11.23 8.11 6.35
N SER A 100 -11.20 8.32 7.67
CA SER A 100 -11.74 7.41 8.69
C SER A 100 -13.29 7.32 8.74
N GLY A 101 -13.99 7.86 7.74
CA GLY A 101 -15.45 7.88 7.67
C GLY A 101 -15.97 6.99 6.55
N ASN A 102 -16.13 5.70 6.84
CA ASN A 102 -16.96 4.75 6.09
C ASN A 102 -17.60 3.77 7.09
#